data_AF-A0A9D1Y7K6-F1
#
_entry.id   AF-A0A9D1Y7K6-F1
#
_cell.length_a   1.000
_cell.length_b   1.000
_cell.length_c   1.000
_cell.angle_alpha   90.00
_cell.angle_beta   90.00
_cell.angle_gamma   90.00
#
_symmetry.space_group_name_H-M   'P 1'
#
loop_
_entity.id
_entity.type
_entity.pdbx_description
1 polymer ?
#
loop_
_entity_poly.entity_id
_entity_poly.type
_entity_poly.pdbx_seq_one_letter_code
_entity_poly.pdbx_strand_id
1 'polypeptide(L)'
;YAVMPELFLKIYELFHKGEMAKAQEIQYEVDRIIYKMCSAHGNLYAVMKAILAKKGINCGSVRKPMPALIDSDQPVVDEAAAMIDAAIAKYC
;
A
#
# COMPACT_ATOMS: atom_id res chain seq x y z
N TYR A 1 2.14 2.80 -6.32
CA TYR A 1 2.33 1.41 -5.86
C TYR A 1 1.01 0.66 -5.95
N ALA A 2 1.02 -0.59 -6.45
CA ALA A 2 -0.14 -1.28 -7.03
C ALA A 2 -1.41 -1.46 -6.15
N VAL A 3 -1.32 -1.20 -4.85
CA VAL A 3 -2.41 -1.47 -3.88
C VAL A 3 -3.23 -0.24 -3.48
N MET A 4 -2.81 0.96 -3.91
CA MET A 4 -3.43 2.25 -3.55
C MET A 4 -3.36 3.26 -4.72
N PRO A 5 -3.83 2.90 -5.94
CA PRO A 5 -3.71 3.77 -7.12
C PRO A 5 -4.38 5.14 -6.95
N GLU A 6 -5.48 5.23 -6.20
CA GLU A 6 -6.26 6.45 -5.96
C GLU A 6 -5.40 7.54 -5.31
N LEU A 7 -4.57 7.17 -4.32
CA LEU A 7 -3.67 8.10 -3.64
C LEU A 7 -2.61 8.68 -4.60
N PHE A 8 -2.04 7.84 -5.46
CA PHE A 8 -1.05 8.31 -6.45
C PHE A 8 -1.69 9.19 -7.52
N LEU A 9 -2.89 8.86 -7.97
CA LEU A 9 -3.66 9.73 -8.88
C LEU A 9 -3.95 11.07 -8.22
N LYS A 10 -4.31 11.08 -6.93
CA LYS A 10 -4.57 12.31 -6.18
C LYS A 10 -3.32 13.17 -6.00
N ILE A 11 -2.18 12.56 -5.66
CA ILE A 11 -0.89 13.25 -5.58
C ILE A 11 -0.55 13.88 -6.95
N TYR A 12 -0.72 13.14 -8.04
CA TYR A 12 -0.46 13.63 -9.40
C TYR A 12 -1.36 14.81 -9.77
N GLU A 13 -2.66 14.74 -9.45
CA GLU A 13 -3.62 15.83 -9.65
C GLU A 13 -3.18 17.10 -8.92
N LEU A 14 -2.85 17.00 -7.63
CA LEU A 14 -2.44 18.14 -6.80
C LEU A 14 -1.11 18.75 -7.26
N PHE A 15 -0.16 17.91 -7.67
CA PHE A 15 1.11 18.35 -8.24
C PHE A 15 0.90 19.22 -9.47
N HIS A 16 0.05 18.79 -10.40
CA HIS A 16 -0.26 19.56 -11.62
C HIS A 16 -1.04 20.85 -11.37
N LYS A 17 -1.77 20.92 -10.25
CA LYS A 17 -2.41 22.16 -9.77
C LYS A 17 -1.45 23.09 -9.02
N GLY A 18 -0.20 22.68 -8.78
CA GLY A 18 0.76 23.43 -7.96
C GLY A 18 0.46 23.40 -6.46
N GLU A 19 -0.47 22.53 -6.00
CA GLU A 19 -0.87 22.38 -4.60
C GLU A 19 0.12 21.49 -3.82
N MET A 20 1.40 21.89 -3.83
CA MET A 20 2.52 21.06 -3.35
C MET A 20 2.40 20.62 -1.89
N ALA A 21 1.93 21.49 -0.99
CA ALA A 21 1.79 21.16 0.43
C ALA A 21 0.79 20.01 0.66
N LYS A 22 -0.33 20.00 -0.08
CA LYS A 22 -1.32 18.93 0.00
C LYS A 22 -0.80 17.65 -0.65
N ALA A 23 -0.13 17.76 -1.80
CA ALA A 23 0.50 16.60 -2.44
C ALA A 23 1.53 15.92 -1.51
N GLN A 24 2.33 16.73 -0.81
CA GLN A 24 3.32 16.26 0.16
C GLN A 24 2.68 15.57 1.36
N GLU A 25 1.56 16.07 1.87
CA GLU A 25 0.83 15.42 2.97
C GLU A 25 0.42 14.00 2.59
N ILE A 26 -0.19 13.82 1.42
CA ILE A 26 -0.60 12.49 0.94
C ILE A 26 0.62 11.60 0.70
N GLN A 27 1.71 12.15 0.14
CA GLN A 27 2.95 11.40 -0.06
C GLN A 27 3.52 10.86 1.26
N TYR A 28 3.47 11.63 2.36
CA TYR A 28 3.91 11.14 3.66
C TYR A 28 3.04 10.01 4.21
N GLU A 29 1.73 10.02 3.96
CA GLU A 29 0.87 8.90 4.33
C GLU A 29 1.19 7.65 3.49
N VAL A 30 1.40 7.83 2.18
CA VAL A 30 1.83 6.77 1.27
C VAL A 30 3.15 6.15 1.74
N ASP A 31 4.13 6.96 2.14
CA ASP A 31 5.43 6.49 2.63
C ASP A 31 5.28 5.66 3.91
N ARG A 32 4.45 6.11 4.87
CA ARG A 32 4.16 5.35 6.09
C ARG A 32 3.51 3.99 5.79
N ILE A 33 2.58 3.94 4.83
CA ILE A 33 1.98 2.69 4.37
C ILE A 33 3.04 1.77 3.75
N ILE A 34 3.94 2.31 2.92
CA ILE A 34 5.05 1.52 2.34
C ILE A 34 5.96 0.97 3.44
N TYR A 35 6.32 1.78 4.43
CA TYR A 35 7.15 1.33 5.56
C TYR A 35 6.47 0.23 6.36
N LYS A 36 5.15 0.33 6.58
CA LYS A 36 4.37 -0.75 7.20
C LYS A 36 4.44 -2.03 6.37
N MET A 37 4.17 -1.96 5.06
CA MET A 37 4.26 -3.17 4.22
C MET A 37 5.67 -3.79 4.20
N CYS A 38 6.71 -2.97 4.28
CA CYS A 38 8.10 -3.43 4.36
C CYS A 38 8.51 -4.01 5.72
N SER A 39 7.66 -3.94 6.76
CA SER A 39 7.98 -4.49 8.08
C SER A 39 7.66 -5.98 8.22
N ALA A 40 7.11 -6.62 7.20
CA ALA A 40 6.86 -8.06 7.17
C ALA A 40 8.16 -8.86 6.94
N HIS A 41 8.16 -10.13 7.32
CA HIS A 41 9.17 -11.10 6.92
C HIS A 41 9.09 -11.40 5.42
N GLY A 42 7.87 -11.62 4.91
CA GLY A 42 7.64 -11.83 3.49
C GLY A 42 8.06 -10.63 2.62
N ASN A 43 8.32 -10.90 1.35
CA ASN A 43 8.68 -9.85 0.41
C ASN A 43 7.55 -8.81 0.28
N LEU A 44 7.90 -7.54 0.04
CA LEU A 44 6.94 -6.44 -0.19
C LEU A 44 5.83 -6.82 -1.19
N TYR A 45 6.16 -7.51 -2.29
CA TYR A 45 5.17 -7.94 -3.27
C TYR A 45 4.26 -9.06 -2.74
N ALA A 46 4.71 -9.90 -1.82
CA ALA A 46 3.87 -10.90 -1.17
C ALA A 46 2.81 -10.21 -0.29
N VAL A 47 3.21 -9.18 0.46
CA VAL A 47 2.29 -8.33 1.25
C VAL A 47 1.28 -7.66 0.33
N MET A 48 1.73 -7.03 -0.77
CA MET A 48 0.84 -6.37 -1.72
C MET A 48 -0.18 -7.31 -2.36
N LYS A 49 0.23 -8.52 -2.74
CA LYS A 49 -0.67 -9.53 -3.28
C LYS A 49 -1.71 -9.98 -2.26
N ALA A 50 -1.34 -10.10 -0.98
CA ALA A 50 -2.30 -10.42 0.08
C ALA A 50 -3.30 -9.29 0.32
N ILE A 51 -2.85 -8.02 0.27
CA ILE A 51 -3.74 -6.85 0.31
C ILE A 51 -4.72 -6.87 -0.88
N LEU A 52 -4.24 -7.14 -2.10
CA LEU A 52 -5.09 -7.27 -3.30
C LEU A 52 -6.09 -8.42 -3.17
N ALA A 53 -5.68 -9.56 -2.60
CA ALA A 53 -6.57 -10.69 -2.37
C ALA A 53 -7.74 -10.33 -1.46
N LYS A 54 -7.53 -9.49 -0.43
CA LYS A 54 -8.61 -8.94 0.40
C LYS A 54 -9.59 -8.07 -0.39
N LYS A 55 -9.13 -7.43 -1.46
CA LYS A 55 -9.95 -6.66 -2.41
C LYS A 55 -10.53 -7.52 -3.54
N GLY A 56 -10.49 -8.84 -3.41
CA GLY A 56 -11.03 -9.78 -4.40
C GLY A 56 -10.10 -10.07 -5.60
N ILE A 57 -8.88 -9.54 -5.60
CA ILE A 57 -7.92 -9.70 -6.69
C ILE A 57 -6.86 -10.73 -6.29
N ASN A 58 -7.06 -11.99 -6.68
CA ASN A 58 -6.16 -13.08 -6.31
C ASN A 58 -4.98 -13.21 -7.31
N CYS A 59 -3.78 -12.79 -6.88
CA CYS A 59 -2.56 -12.82 -7.69
C CYS A 59 -1.56 -13.94 -7.32
N GLY A 60 -2.01 -14.94 -6.53
CA GLY A 60 -1.16 -16.01 -6.01
C GLY A 60 -0.02 -15.52 -5.10
N SER A 61 0.98 -16.38 -4.87
CA SER A 61 2.16 -16.01 -4.08
C SER A 61 3.28 -15.40 -4.95
N VAL A 62 4.40 -15.04 -4.32
CA VAL A 62 5.63 -14.64 -5.00
C VAL A 62 6.42 -15.86 -5.49
N ARG A 63 7.19 -15.67 -6.58
CA ARG A 63 8.08 -16.71 -7.09
C ARG A 63 9.40 -16.70 -6.31
N LYS A 64 9.95 -17.89 -6.00
CA LYS A 64 11.30 -18.03 -5.45
C LYS A 64 12.33 -17.33 -6.36
N PRO A 65 13.37 -16.67 -5.79
CA PRO A 65 13.84 -16.75 -4.40
C PRO A 65 13.17 -15.79 -3.41
N MET A 66 12.12 -15.05 -3.80
CA MET A 66 11.46 -14.11 -2.89
C MET A 66 10.77 -14.85 -1.73
N PRO A 67 10.94 -14.39 -0.47
CA PRO A 67 10.27 -14.99 0.68
C PRO A 67 8.76 -14.77 0.58
N ALA A 68 8.00 -15.86 0.76
CA ALA A 68 6.56 -15.80 0.92
C ALA A 68 6.18 -15.29 2.32
N LEU A 69 4.90 -14.96 2.52
CA LEU A 69 4.37 -14.61 3.83
C LEU A 69 4.42 -15.82 4.77
N ILE A 70 4.61 -15.53 6.05
CA ILE A 70 4.41 -16.45 7.17
C ILE A 70 3.25 -15.95 8.04
N ASP A 71 2.78 -16.77 8.98
CA ASP A 71 1.60 -16.44 9.80
C ASP A 71 1.75 -15.11 10.56
N SER A 72 2.97 -14.78 11.00
CA SER A 72 3.26 -13.52 11.70
C SER A 72 3.20 -12.28 10.80
N ASP A 73 3.12 -12.42 9.48
CA ASP A 73 2.99 -11.30 8.56
C ASP A 73 1.53 -10.85 8.40
N GLN A 74 0.56 -11.68 8.81
CA GLN A 74 -0.86 -11.38 8.62
C GLN A 74 -1.30 -10.06 9.29
N PRO A 75 -0.87 -9.73 10.53
CA PRO A 75 -1.17 -8.43 11.13
C PRO A 75 -0.62 -7.25 10.33
N VAL A 76 0.56 -7.39 9.69
CA VAL A 76 1.14 -6.34 8.85
C VAL A 76 0.30 -6.11 7.60
N VAL A 77 -0.17 -7.20 6.97
CA VAL A 77 -1.07 -7.14 5.81
C VAL A 77 -2.39 -6.46 6.19
N ASP A 78 -2.97 -6.82 7.33
CA ASP A 78 -4.24 -6.28 7.81
C ASP A 78 -4.14 -4.78 8.13
N GLU A 79 -3.08 -4.39 8.85
CA GLU A 79 -2.83 -2.99 9.21
C GLU A 79 -2.56 -2.14 7.97
N ALA A 80 -1.71 -2.60 7.04
CA ALA A 80 -1.45 -1.88 5.80
C ALA A 80 -2.71 -1.71 4.93
N ALA A 81 -3.56 -2.74 4.85
CA ALA A 81 -4.84 -2.65 4.15
C ALA A 81 -5.76 -1.59 4.78
N ALA A 82 -5.89 -1.59 6.12
CA ALA A 82 -6.69 -0.61 6.83
C ALA A 82 -6.14 0.82 6.68
N MET A 83 -4.81 1.00 6.72
CA MET A 83 -4.18 2.30 6.48
C MET A 83 -4.45 2.83 5.06
N ILE A 84 -4.43 1.95 4.05
CA ILE A 84 -4.79 2.31 2.67
C ILE A 84 -6.24 2.78 2.60
N ASP A 85 -7.18 2.01 3.14
CA ASP A 85 -8.60 2.33 3.07
C ASP A 85 -8.91 3.65 3.82
N ALA A 86 -8.27 3.88 4.97
CA ALA A 86 -8.37 5.13 5.72
C ALA A 86 -7.80 6.32 4.95
N ALA A 87 -6.64 6.16 4.30
CA ALA A 87 -6.04 7.22 3.51
C ALA A 87 -6.90 7.56 2.28
N ILE A 88 -7.43 6.55 1.58
CA ILE A 88 -8.35 6.75 0.45
C ILE A 88 -9.58 7.54 0.93
N ALA A 89 -10.23 7.10 2.01
CA ALA A 89 -11.41 7.80 2.55
C ALA A 89 -11.13 9.25 2.99
N LYS A 90 -9.88 9.58 3.37
CA LYS A 90 -9.48 10.92 3.80
C LYS A 90 -9.17 11.85 2.62
N TYR A 91 -8.57 11.35 1.54
CA TYR A 91 -7.96 12.20 0.51
C TYR A 91 -8.56 12.07 -0.90
N CYS A 92 -9.33 11.02 -1.18
CA CYS A 92 -9.88 10.70 -2.50
C CYS A 92 -11.40 10.80 -2.49
#